data_AF-A0AAJ6HFE2-F1
#
_entry.id   AF-A0AAJ6HFE2-F1
#
_cell.length_a   1.000
_cell.length_b   1.000
_cell.length_c   1.000
_cell.angle_alpha   90.00
_cell.angle_beta   90.00
_cell.angle_gamma   90.00
#
_symmetry.space_group_name_H-M   'P 1'
#
loop_
_entity.id
_entity.type
_entity.pdbx_description
1 polymer ?
#
loop_
_entity_poly.entity_id
_entity_poly.type
_entity_poly.pdbx_seq_one_letter_code
_entity_poly.pdbx_strand_id
1 'polypeptide(L)'
;MADVYIIYAKENSKTALKVRDLLSASWSVWLDDLIVGDFSVAITENLKEAKCVVALYSSFAHKHTITGELSLAEKYQKKVVPLILDDSDPPYPYGHFSSVDFRSWQGEADHSCFQLLQKKIGLVVPPQGKPVRLATIADGALALPNVFMSVSSHETQFDPVEALEALTVYPTRSILVSAYDLVNSESRHKMIAEITTYRDLGGFVLIDSGNYEAYRLNDKQWKPSNLKRALTDTPHDWAFCFDNMTPSDKFEVAVRQVIKAVERDAKHTSAPVLPIIHVKQTPKGLERLPRIVRAISEHLQPPIIAIPERELGAGLAQRALTVRHIRDELDKLPYYQPIHLLGTGNPWSIALLAAAGADTFDGLEWCRFAVDPELERLHHFQHFDFFKTKRIRSEFMDRVMANNNIGYAGKVAFHNLEYYAEFGRIMRDMYSKGREEPFAMGVTGMKSAELRSLFPGIFL
;
A
#
# COMPACT_ATOMS: atom_id res chain seq x y z
N MET A 1 11.60 9.00 30.53
CA MET A 1 10.13 8.82 30.51
C MET A 1 9.71 8.11 29.24
N ALA A 2 9.09 6.93 29.37
CA ALA A 2 8.54 6.20 28.25
C ALA A 2 7.11 6.67 27.91
N ASP A 3 6.73 6.59 26.66
CA ASP A 3 5.36 6.80 26.21
C ASP A 3 4.50 5.57 26.51
N VAL A 4 5.04 4.39 26.17
CA VAL A 4 4.33 3.11 26.24
C VAL A 4 5.09 2.16 27.18
N TYR A 5 4.38 1.58 28.14
CA TYR A 5 4.88 0.51 28.99
C TYR A 5 4.24 -0.82 28.58
N ILE A 6 5.03 -1.88 28.38
CA ILE A 6 4.49 -3.20 27.99
C ILE A 6 4.48 -4.15 29.18
N ILE A 7 3.29 -4.62 29.56
CA ILE A 7 3.08 -5.71 30.53
C ILE A 7 2.95 -7.03 29.77
N TYR A 8 3.77 -8.02 30.09
CA TYR A 8 3.75 -9.32 29.42
C TYR A 8 4.26 -10.45 30.33
N ALA A 9 3.76 -11.66 30.10
CA ALA A 9 4.33 -12.86 30.72
C ALA A 9 5.61 -13.27 29.99
N LYS A 10 6.59 -13.83 30.71
CA LYS A 10 7.88 -14.27 30.14
C LYS A 10 7.72 -15.15 28.89
N GLU A 11 6.69 -15.99 28.85
CA GLU A 11 6.34 -16.85 27.71
C GLU A 11 6.00 -16.05 26.44
N ASN A 12 5.47 -14.84 26.60
CA ASN A 12 5.11 -13.92 25.51
C ASN A 12 6.24 -12.94 25.16
N SER A 13 7.45 -13.12 25.70
CA SER A 13 8.62 -12.24 25.48
C SER A 13 8.89 -11.97 24.00
N LYS A 14 8.86 -13.01 23.15
CA LYS A 14 9.08 -12.85 21.70
C LYS A 14 8.04 -11.91 21.06
N THR A 15 6.77 -12.05 21.44
CA THR A 15 5.70 -11.18 20.94
C THR A 15 5.84 -9.76 21.48
N ALA A 16 6.16 -9.61 22.77
CA ALA A 16 6.39 -8.31 23.40
C ALA A 16 7.55 -7.54 22.76
N LEU A 17 8.65 -8.22 22.44
CA LEU A 17 9.80 -7.64 21.73
C LEU A 17 9.42 -7.17 20.33
N LYS A 18 8.69 -7.98 19.55
CA LYS A 18 8.20 -7.56 18.22
C LYS A 18 7.30 -6.32 18.30
N VAL A 19 6.36 -6.30 19.25
CA VAL A 19 5.47 -5.15 19.49
C VAL A 19 6.29 -3.91 19.86
N ARG A 20 7.26 -4.05 20.77
CA ARG A 20 8.17 -2.97 21.17
C ARG A 20 8.92 -2.41 19.95
N ASP A 21 9.55 -3.27 19.16
CA ASP A 21 10.44 -2.85 18.08
C ASP A 21 9.66 -2.07 17.01
N LEU A 22 8.45 -2.51 16.67
CA LEU A 22 7.59 -1.81 15.72
C LEU A 22 7.02 -0.49 16.27
N LEU A 23 6.59 -0.46 17.53
CA LEU A 23 6.10 0.77 18.17
C LEU A 23 7.22 1.80 18.38
N SER A 24 8.47 1.34 18.51
CA SER A 24 9.65 2.20 18.72
C SER A 24 9.93 3.15 17.55
N ALA A 25 9.31 2.92 16.39
CA ALA A 25 9.35 3.86 15.27
C ALA A 25 8.58 5.18 15.53
N SER A 26 7.63 5.19 16.48
CA SER A 26 6.74 6.33 16.72
C SER A 26 6.59 6.71 18.19
N TRP A 27 6.98 5.86 19.13
CA TRP A 27 6.90 6.12 20.57
C TRP A 27 8.15 5.62 21.28
N SER A 28 8.48 6.22 22.42
CA SER A 28 9.43 5.63 23.37
C SER A 28 8.76 4.48 24.13
N VAL A 29 9.25 3.26 23.93
CA VAL A 29 8.65 2.05 24.52
C VAL A 29 9.58 1.47 25.59
N TRP A 30 9.03 1.15 26.75
CA TRP A 30 9.75 0.50 27.83
C TRP A 30 9.29 -0.95 28.02
N LEU A 31 10.26 -1.82 28.21
CA LEU A 31 10.14 -3.25 28.50
C LEU A 31 11.15 -3.57 29.62
N ASP A 32 10.89 -4.59 30.43
CA ASP A 32 11.70 -4.98 31.59
C ASP A 32 12.95 -5.82 31.23
N ASP A 33 13.31 -5.93 29.95
CA ASP A 33 14.34 -6.85 29.44
C ASP A 33 15.78 -6.46 29.79
N LEU A 34 16.01 -5.19 30.13
CA LEU A 34 17.34 -4.65 30.45
C LEU A 34 17.49 -4.21 31.92
N ILE A 35 16.59 -4.64 32.82
CA ILE A 35 16.68 -4.25 34.23
C ILE A 35 17.89 -4.89 34.91
N VAL A 36 18.66 -4.05 35.60
CA VAL A 36 19.73 -4.47 36.51
C VAL A 36 19.37 -3.98 37.92
N GLY A 37 19.19 -4.90 38.88
CA GLY A 37 18.86 -4.57 40.27
C GLY A 37 17.42 -4.97 40.68
N ASP A 38 16.79 -4.18 41.54
CA ASP A 38 15.45 -4.47 42.07
C ASP A 38 14.36 -4.17 41.03
N PHE A 39 13.74 -5.23 40.52
CA PHE A 39 12.61 -5.17 39.61
C PHE A 39 11.46 -4.32 40.16
N SER A 40 11.17 -4.41 41.45
CA SER A 40 10.02 -3.73 42.06
C SER A 40 10.15 -2.21 41.97
N VAL A 41 11.35 -1.69 42.22
CA VAL A 41 11.65 -0.25 42.12
C VAL A 41 11.57 0.20 40.67
N ALA A 42 12.29 -0.50 39.78
CA ALA A 42 12.34 -0.15 38.35
C ALA A 42 10.94 -0.18 37.69
N ILE A 43 10.14 -1.22 37.96
CA ILE A 43 8.76 -1.33 37.46
C ILE A 43 7.90 -0.19 37.99
N THR A 44 7.94 0.07 39.30
CA THR A 44 7.10 1.10 39.93
C THR A 44 7.40 2.50 39.37
N GLU A 45 8.68 2.84 39.21
CA GLU A 45 9.11 4.14 38.68
C GLU A 45 8.73 4.29 37.20
N ASN A 46 9.08 3.32 36.36
CA ASN A 46 8.83 3.40 34.92
C ASN A 46 7.32 3.35 34.60
N LEU A 47 6.56 2.52 35.30
CA LEU A 47 5.10 2.44 35.12
C LEU A 47 4.42 3.74 35.57
N LYS A 48 4.90 4.38 36.64
CA LYS A 48 4.40 5.70 37.08
C LYS A 48 4.69 6.79 36.06
N GLU A 49 5.84 6.78 35.41
CA GLU A 49 6.21 7.76 34.38
C GLU A 49 5.56 7.52 33.03
N ALA A 50 5.22 6.27 32.70
CA ALA A 50 4.64 5.90 31.42
C ALA A 50 3.33 6.64 31.14
N LYS A 51 3.08 7.02 29.88
CA LYS A 51 1.85 7.72 29.51
C LYS A 51 0.68 6.74 29.26
N CYS A 52 0.96 5.57 28.71
CA CYS A 52 -0.01 4.47 28.58
C CYS A 52 0.64 3.08 28.79
N VAL A 53 -0.20 2.07 28.92
CA VAL A 53 0.17 0.67 29.13
C VAL A 53 -0.40 -0.18 28.01
N VAL A 54 0.41 -1.06 27.44
CA VAL A 54 -0.01 -2.15 26.54
C VAL A 54 0.15 -3.46 27.30
N ALA A 55 -0.90 -4.26 27.42
CA ALA A 55 -0.87 -5.49 28.22
C ALA A 55 -1.18 -6.73 27.37
N LEU A 56 -0.29 -7.71 27.36
CA LEU A 56 -0.44 -8.94 26.56
C LEU A 56 -1.22 -9.99 27.36
N TYR A 57 -2.44 -10.29 26.91
CA TYR A 57 -3.32 -11.29 27.49
C TYR A 57 -3.22 -12.61 26.74
N SER A 58 -2.96 -13.67 27.49
CA SER A 58 -2.83 -15.06 27.03
C SER A 58 -3.25 -15.97 28.19
N SER A 59 -3.14 -17.28 28.01
CA SER A 59 -3.26 -18.30 29.07
C SER A 59 -2.39 -18.02 30.30
N PHE A 60 -1.32 -17.21 30.17
CA PHE A 60 -0.43 -16.81 31.27
C PHE A 60 -0.80 -15.50 31.97
N ALA A 61 -1.89 -14.82 31.58
CA ALA A 61 -2.25 -13.50 32.09
C ALA A 61 -2.70 -13.51 33.57
N HIS A 62 -3.08 -14.67 34.11
CA HIS A 62 -3.47 -14.86 35.51
C HIS A 62 -2.28 -14.80 36.49
N LYS A 63 -1.03 -14.78 35.99
CA LYS A 63 0.17 -14.76 36.84
C LYS A 63 0.24 -13.47 37.67
N HIS A 64 0.72 -13.61 38.91
CA HIS A 64 0.82 -12.50 39.87
C HIS A 64 1.64 -11.31 39.37
N THR A 65 2.67 -11.53 38.55
CA THR A 65 3.45 -10.45 37.93
C THR A 65 2.57 -9.55 37.05
N ILE A 66 1.72 -10.15 36.23
CA ILE A 66 0.82 -9.45 35.30
C ILE A 66 -0.28 -8.73 36.05
N THR A 67 -0.97 -9.44 36.96
CA THR A 67 -2.05 -8.83 37.75
C THR A 67 -1.52 -7.74 38.68
N GLY A 68 -0.30 -7.89 39.20
CA GLY A 68 0.36 -6.90 40.05
C GLY A 68 0.66 -5.60 39.28
N GLU A 69 1.25 -5.72 38.09
CA GLU A 69 1.52 -4.55 37.23
C GLU A 69 0.23 -3.89 36.73
N LEU A 70 -0.81 -4.66 36.40
CA LEU A 70 -2.14 -4.13 36.05
C LEU A 70 -2.76 -3.36 37.22
N SER A 71 -2.62 -3.86 38.45
CA SER A 71 -3.05 -3.14 39.65
C SER A 71 -2.29 -1.83 39.84
N LEU A 72 -0.99 -1.80 39.57
CA LEU A 72 -0.20 -0.56 39.58
C LEU A 72 -0.65 0.41 38.47
N ALA A 73 -0.96 -0.09 37.29
CA ALA A 73 -1.50 0.71 36.19
C ALA A 73 -2.82 1.39 36.57
N GLU A 74 -3.74 0.67 37.20
CA GLU A 74 -4.97 1.27 37.75
C GLU A 74 -4.69 2.27 38.87
N LYS A 75 -3.80 1.93 39.80
CA LYS A 75 -3.39 2.83 40.89
C LYS A 75 -2.83 4.15 40.37
N TYR A 76 -2.06 4.12 39.29
CA TYR A 76 -1.52 5.31 38.63
C TYR A 76 -2.42 5.87 37.52
N GLN A 77 -3.65 5.36 37.41
CA GLN A 77 -4.67 5.81 36.46
C GLN A 77 -4.19 5.79 34.99
N LYS A 78 -3.36 4.81 34.64
CA LYS A 78 -2.85 4.63 33.28
C LYS A 78 -3.95 4.11 32.36
N LYS A 79 -3.91 4.54 31.10
CA LYS A 79 -4.76 3.96 30.05
C LYS A 79 -4.15 2.64 29.61
N VAL A 80 -4.90 1.55 29.78
CA VAL A 80 -4.48 0.19 29.43
C VAL A 80 -5.09 -0.19 28.07
N VAL A 81 -4.26 -0.68 27.16
CA VAL A 81 -4.64 -1.24 25.86
C VAL A 81 -4.27 -2.72 25.85
N PRO A 82 -5.21 -3.63 26.12
CA PRO A 82 -4.93 -5.06 26.10
C PRO A 82 -4.79 -5.62 24.68
N LEU A 83 -3.88 -6.57 24.51
CA LEU A 83 -3.71 -7.38 23.29
C LEU A 83 -4.12 -8.82 23.61
N ILE A 84 -5.10 -9.37 22.90
CA ILE A 84 -5.56 -10.76 23.09
C ILE A 84 -4.73 -11.67 22.18
N LEU A 85 -3.95 -12.58 22.77
CA LEU A 85 -3.03 -13.46 22.05
C LEU A 85 -3.56 -14.88 21.85
N ASP A 86 -4.52 -15.32 22.67
CA ASP A 86 -5.17 -16.63 22.57
C ASP A 86 -6.63 -16.55 23.05
N ASP A 87 -7.31 -17.70 23.10
CA ASP A 87 -8.73 -17.79 23.47
C ASP A 87 -8.97 -17.81 25.00
N SER A 88 -7.94 -17.54 25.81
CA SER A 88 -8.08 -17.52 27.26
C SER A 88 -8.78 -16.26 27.76
N ASP A 89 -9.49 -16.37 28.87
CA ASP A 89 -10.13 -15.23 29.51
C ASP A 89 -9.10 -14.19 29.98
N PRO A 90 -9.40 -12.89 29.85
CA PRO A 90 -8.63 -11.83 30.48
C PRO A 90 -8.51 -12.04 32.00
N PRO A 91 -7.41 -11.61 32.63
CA PRO A 91 -7.25 -11.75 34.07
C PRO A 91 -8.30 -10.91 34.81
N TYR A 92 -9.02 -11.51 35.76
CA TYR A 92 -9.99 -10.77 36.58
C TYR A 92 -9.29 -9.76 37.50
N PRO A 93 -9.80 -8.52 37.68
CA PRO A 93 -11.01 -7.92 37.10
C PRO A 93 -10.79 -7.16 35.77
N TYR A 94 -9.64 -7.33 35.12
CA TYR A 94 -9.15 -6.51 34.00
C TYR A 94 -9.74 -6.85 32.61
N GLY A 95 -10.80 -7.66 32.54
CA GLY A 95 -11.49 -7.96 31.29
C GLY A 95 -12.37 -6.83 30.73
N HIS A 96 -12.54 -5.75 31.49
CA HIS A 96 -13.41 -4.63 31.11
C HIS A 96 -12.76 -3.60 30.16
N PHE A 97 -11.45 -3.71 29.91
CA PHE A 97 -10.73 -2.80 29.02
C PHE A 97 -11.03 -3.07 27.54
N SER A 98 -10.98 -2.02 26.70
CA SER A 98 -11.13 -2.17 25.25
C SER A 98 -9.87 -2.80 24.64
N SER A 99 -9.95 -4.09 24.32
CA SER A 99 -8.83 -4.88 23.79
C SER A 99 -8.66 -4.78 22.27
N VAL A 100 -7.55 -5.31 21.77
CA VAL A 100 -7.28 -5.54 20.35
C VAL A 100 -6.98 -7.03 20.17
N ASP A 101 -7.63 -7.65 19.19
CA ASP A 101 -7.40 -9.05 18.86
C ASP A 101 -6.09 -9.21 18.08
N PHE A 102 -5.13 -9.93 18.66
CA PHE A 102 -3.79 -10.16 18.13
C PHE A 102 -3.55 -11.63 17.77
N ARG A 103 -4.58 -12.49 17.83
CA ARG A 103 -4.46 -13.94 17.59
C ARG A 103 -3.93 -14.28 16.19
N SER A 104 -4.27 -13.48 15.18
CA SER A 104 -3.81 -13.70 13.80
C SER A 104 -2.46 -13.06 13.48
N TRP A 105 -1.93 -12.22 14.36
CA TRP A 105 -0.74 -11.41 14.08
C TRP A 105 0.56 -12.19 14.26
N GLN A 106 1.44 -12.18 13.26
CA GLN A 106 2.71 -12.92 13.30
C GLN A 106 3.95 -12.01 13.32
N GLY A 107 3.77 -10.69 13.18
CA GLY A 107 4.85 -9.70 13.25
C GLY A 107 4.79 -8.61 12.18
N GLU A 108 3.74 -8.59 11.37
CA GLU A 108 3.57 -7.70 10.24
C GLU A 108 3.24 -6.28 10.70
N ALA A 109 3.96 -5.29 10.18
CA ALA A 109 3.78 -3.88 10.54
C ALA A 109 2.52 -3.25 9.91
N ASP A 110 2.03 -3.83 8.81
CA ASP A 110 0.86 -3.38 8.06
C ASP A 110 -0.43 -4.09 8.46
N HIS A 111 -0.35 -5.12 9.31
CA HIS A 111 -1.52 -5.89 9.71
C HIS A 111 -2.53 -5.03 10.48
N SER A 112 -3.81 -5.20 10.16
CA SER A 112 -4.92 -4.35 10.64
C SER A 112 -4.97 -4.21 12.17
N CYS A 113 -4.75 -5.30 12.92
CA CYS A 113 -4.75 -5.25 14.38
C CYS A 113 -3.59 -4.42 14.96
N PHE A 114 -2.43 -4.42 14.30
CA PHE A 114 -1.27 -3.63 14.73
C PHE A 114 -1.51 -2.15 14.47
N GLN A 115 -2.08 -1.80 13.31
CA GLN A 115 -2.51 -0.43 13.02
C GLN A 115 -3.60 0.07 14.00
N LEU A 116 -4.51 -0.82 14.42
CA LEU A 116 -5.51 -0.50 15.44
C LEU A 116 -4.86 -0.24 16.81
N LEU A 117 -3.82 -1.01 17.18
CA LEU A 117 -3.02 -0.74 18.36
C LEU A 117 -2.36 0.65 18.29
N GLN A 118 -1.69 0.96 17.17
CA GLN A 118 -1.08 2.28 16.94
C GLN A 118 -2.10 3.41 17.05
N LYS A 119 -3.30 3.23 16.48
CA LYS A 119 -4.41 4.20 16.60
C LYS A 119 -4.86 4.39 18.05
N LYS A 120 -5.06 3.30 18.80
CA LYS A 120 -5.45 3.37 20.22
C LYS A 120 -4.40 4.08 21.07
N ILE A 121 -3.12 3.81 20.82
CA ILE A 121 -2.01 4.52 21.48
C ILE A 121 -2.01 5.99 21.07
N GLY A 122 -2.13 6.30 19.77
CA GLY A 122 -2.17 7.66 19.24
C GLY A 122 -3.27 8.56 19.85
N LEU A 123 -4.40 7.96 20.28
CA LEU A 123 -5.48 8.67 20.97
C LEU A 123 -5.12 9.12 22.39
N VAL A 124 -4.16 8.46 23.03
CA VAL A 124 -3.73 8.74 24.42
C VAL A 124 -2.35 9.37 24.48
N VAL A 125 -1.47 9.04 23.52
CA VAL A 125 -0.11 9.54 23.40
C VAL A 125 0.18 9.87 21.94
N PRO A 126 0.33 11.15 21.59
CA PRO A 126 0.73 11.55 20.25
C PRO A 126 2.06 10.89 19.83
N PRO A 127 2.21 10.45 18.57
CA PRO A 127 3.48 9.91 18.07
C PRO A 127 4.58 10.99 18.11
N GLN A 128 5.81 10.58 18.42
CA GLN A 128 6.99 11.46 18.52
C GLN A 128 7.69 11.69 17.17
N GLY A 129 7.41 10.87 16.15
CA GLY A 129 8.03 10.92 14.84
C GLY A 129 7.05 10.61 13.71
N LYS A 130 7.48 10.90 12.47
CA LYS A 130 6.72 10.56 11.26
C LYS A 130 6.70 9.03 11.09
N PRO A 131 5.56 8.43 10.68
CA PRO A 131 5.52 7.02 10.33
C PRO A 131 6.54 6.68 9.25
N VAL A 132 7.23 5.55 9.42
CA VAL A 132 8.24 5.07 8.47
C VAL A 132 7.55 4.33 7.33
N ARG A 133 8.03 4.53 6.10
CA ARG A 133 7.55 3.78 4.93
C ARG A 133 7.72 2.28 5.17
N LEU A 134 6.65 1.53 4.94
CA LEU A 134 6.66 0.07 5.06
C LEU A 134 7.46 -0.54 3.91
N ALA A 135 8.26 -1.58 4.21
CA ALA A 135 8.99 -2.31 3.19
C ALA A 135 8.08 -3.25 2.38
N THR A 136 7.05 -3.79 3.04
CA THR A 136 6.04 -4.66 2.44
C THR A 136 4.67 -4.32 3.00
N ILE A 137 3.63 -4.63 2.22
CA ILE A 137 2.22 -4.59 2.60
C ILE A 137 1.50 -5.87 2.15
N ALA A 138 0.24 -6.01 2.53
CA ALA A 138 -0.58 -7.21 2.29
C ALA A 138 0.04 -8.45 2.94
N ASP A 139 0.40 -8.33 4.23
CA ASP A 139 1.04 -9.40 5.01
C ASP A 139 2.30 -9.96 4.34
N GLY A 140 3.08 -9.08 3.69
CA GLY A 140 4.32 -9.41 3.02
C GLY A 140 4.19 -9.76 1.52
N ALA A 141 2.97 -9.87 0.98
CA ALA A 141 2.76 -10.26 -0.42
C ALA A 141 3.21 -9.19 -1.43
N LEU A 142 3.22 -7.91 -1.05
CA LEU A 142 3.62 -6.80 -1.91
C LEU A 142 4.78 -6.02 -1.31
N ALA A 143 5.87 -5.86 -2.05
CA ALA A 143 7.01 -5.04 -1.62
C ALA A 143 6.87 -3.60 -2.12
N LEU A 144 7.19 -2.61 -1.28
CA LEU A 144 7.10 -1.18 -1.62
C LEU A 144 8.47 -0.55 -1.95
N PRO A 145 8.53 0.38 -2.92
CA PRO A 145 7.44 0.74 -3.83
C PRO A 145 7.15 -0.36 -4.88
N ASN A 146 5.91 -0.39 -5.40
CA ASN A 146 5.44 -1.42 -6.34
C ASN A 146 4.78 -0.83 -7.59
N VAL A 147 4.88 -1.53 -8.72
CA VAL A 147 4.15 -1.19 -9.96
C VAL A 147 3.30 -2.40 -10.36
N PHE A 148 1.99 -2.21 -10.40
CA PHE A 148 1.04 -3.17 -10.93
C PHE A 148 1.05 -3.08 -12.46
N MET A 149 1.25 -4.22 -13.14
CA MET A 149 1.12 -4.25 -14.58
C MET A 149 -0.38 -4.27 -14.93
N SER A 150 -0.88 -3.18 -15.49
CA SER A 150 -2.31 -3.04 -15.77
C SER A 150 -2.71 -3.87 -16.99
N VAL A 151 -3.91 -4.44 -16.94
CA VAL A 151 -4.56 -5.20 -18.01
C VAL A 151 -5.89 -4.51 -18.31
N SER A 152 -6.00 -3.98 -19.52
CA SER A 152 -7.18 -3.30 -20.04
C SER A 152 -7.31 -3.54 -21.54
N SER A 153 -8.52 -3.49 -22.08
CA SER A 153 -8.80 -3.47 -23.52
C SER A 153 -8.56 -2.09 -24.15
N HIS A 154 -8.41 -1.04 -23.34
CA HIS A 154 -8.31 0.34 -23.83
C HIS A 154 -6.85 0.79 -24.03
N GLU A 155 -6.54 1.38 -25.19
CA GLU A 155 -5.22 1.98 -25.52
C GLU A 155 -4.01 1.03 -25.40
N THR A 156 -4.21 -0.28 -25.59
CA THR A 156 -3.14 -1.29 -25.56
C THR A 156 -2.88 -1.89 -26.95
N GLN A 157 -1.84 -2.72 -27.04
CA GLN A 157 -1.53 -3.53 -28.23
C GLN A 157 -2.00 -4.99 -28.09
N PHE A 158 -2.76 -5.31 -27.04
CA PHE A 158 -3.08 -6.67 -26.63
C PHE A 158 -4.59 -6.81 -26.39
N ASP A 159 -5.13 -7.98 -26.74
CA ASP A 159 -6.36 -8.43 -26.10
C ASP A 159 -6.09 -8.72 -24.61
N PRO A 160 -7.02 -8.41 -23.68
CA PRO A 160 -6.82 -8.68 -22.26
C PRO A 160 -6.43 -10.12 -21.92
N VAL A 161 -6.88 -11.13 -22.68
CA VAL A 161 -6.46 -12.53 -22.48
C VAL A 161 -4.99 -12.70 -22.83
N GLU A 162 -4.54 -12.19 -23.98
CA GLU A 162 -3.13 -12.28 -24.39
C GLU A 162 -2.20 -11.56 -23.41
N ALA A 163 -2.65 -10.42 -22.86
CA ALA A 163 -1.93 -9.71 -21.82
C ALA A 163 -1.79 -10.56 -20.54
N LEU A 164 -2.87 -11.21 -20.09
CA LEU A 164 -2.84 -12.11 -18.92
C LEU A 164 -1.97 -13.34 -19.16
N GLU A 165 -2.02 -13.94 -20.35
CA GLU A 165 -1.14 -15.05 -20.73
C GLU A 165 0.34 -14.63 -20.64
N ALA A 166 0.69 -13.46 -21.20
CA ALA A 166 2.05 -12.93 -21.12
C ALA A 166 2.50 -12.67 -19.68
N LEU A 167 1.63 -12.09 -18.84
CA LEU A 167 1.89 -11.82 -17.43
C LEU A 167 1.94 -13.08 -16.55
N THR A 168 1.34 -14.18 -17.00
CA THR A 168 1.42 -15.50 -16.35
C THR A 168 2.72 -16.20 -16.71
N VAL A 169 3.17 -16.08 -17.96
CA VAL A 169 4.45 -16.64 -18.43
C VAL A 169 5.64 -15.94 -17.78
N TYR A 170 5.60 -14.61 -17.67
CA TYR A 170 6.64 -13.84 -17.03
C TYR A 170 6.24 -13.51 -15.59
N PRO A 171 6.99 -13.93 -14.55
CA PRO A 171 6.56 -13.88 -13.15
C PRO A 171 6.57 -12.46 -12.58
N THR A 172 5.67 -11.62 -13.10
CA THR A 172 5.33 -10.34 -12.50
C THR A 172 4.72 -10.63 -11.13
N ARG A 173 5.04 -9.82 -10.12
CA ARG A 173 4.54 -10.08 -8.74
C ARG A 173 3.14 -9.55 -8.51
N SER A 174 2.66 -8.64 -9.36
CA SER A 174 1.39 -7.98 -9.16
C SER A 174 0.81 -7.41 -10.46
N ILE A 175 -0.50 -7.58 -10.65
CA ILE A 175 -1.25 -7.06 -11.79
C ILE A 175 -2.48 -6.28 -11.33
N LEU A 176 -2.91 -5.32 -12.16
CA LEU A 176 -4.19 -4.64 -12.01
C LEU A 176 -5.07 -5.00 -13.21
N VAL A 177 -6.31 -5.44 -12.99
CA VAL A 177 -7.20 -5.89 -14.06
C VAL A 177 -8.48 -5.06 -14.07
N SER A 178 -8.87 -4.55 -15.24
CA SER A 178 -10.12 -3.79 -15.38
C SER A 178 -11.35 -4.67 -15.09
N ALA A 179 -12.18 -4.26 -14.12
CA ALA A 179 -13.49 -4.89 -13.92
C ALA A 179 -14.40 -4.73 -15.15
N TYR A 180 -14.22 -3.67 -15.94
CA TYR A 180 -15.01 -3.44 -17.14
C TYR A 180 -14.81 -4.58 -18.14
N ASP A 181 -13.56 -4.93 -18.40
CA ASP A 181 -13.20 -6.00 -19.33
C ASP A 181 -13.60 -7.37 -18.80
N LEU A 182 -13.45 -7.60 -17.49
CA LEU A 182 -13.93 -8.83 -16.85
C LEU A 182 -15.44 -9.03 -16.99
N VAL A 183 -16.22 -7.97 -17.20
CA VAL A 183 -17.68 -8.08 -17.37
C VAL A 183 -18.09 -8.14 -18.83
N ASN A 184 -17.44 -7.35 -19.68
CA ASN A 184 -17.89 -7.10 -21.05
C ASN A 184 -17.12 -7.88 -22.13
N SER A 185 -15.97 -8.47 -21.80
CA SER A 185 -15.23 -9.30 -22.76
C SER A 185 -15.98 -10.60 -23.09
N GLU A 186 -16.07 -10.92 -24.38
CA GLU A 186 -16.56 -12.23 -24.86
C GLU A 186 -15.69 -13.39 -24.35
N SER A 187 -14.41 -13.11 -24.09
CA SER A 187 -13.41 -14.08 -23.61
C SER A 187 -13.27 -14.08 -22.08
N ARG A 188 -14.24 -13.53 -21.33
CA ARG A 188 -14.21 -13.46 -19.86
C ARG A 188 -13.80 -14.77 -19.17
N HIS A 189 -14.33 -15.91 -19.61
CA HIS A 189 -14.01 -17.20 -18.99
C HIS A 189 -12.52 -17.53 -19.08
N LYS A 190 -11.86 -17.17 -20.19
CA LYS A 190 -10.42 -17.33 -20.35
C LYS A 190 -9.67 -16.36 -19.45
N MET A 191 -10.09 -15.09 -19.38
CA MET A 191 -9.48 -14.12 -18.46
C MET A 191 -9.50 -14.61 -17.01
N ILE A 192 -10.63 -15.14 -16.54
CA ILE A 192 -10.76 -15.68 -15.18
C ILE A 192 -9.83 -16.90 -14.99
N ALA A 193 -9.69 -17.77 -16.00
CA ALA A 193 -8.79 -18.92 -15.93
C ALA A 193 -7.31 -18.50 -15.84
N GLU A 194 -6.90 -17.51 -16.63
CA GLU A 194 -5.53 -16.95 -16.55
C GLU A 194 -5.28 -16.26 -15.21
N ILE A 195 -6.24 -15.49 -14.69
CA ILE A 195 -6.13 -14.86 -13.37
C ILE A 195 -6.00 -15.91 -12.26
N THR A 196 -6.77 -17.00 -12.35
CA THR A 196 -6.67 -18.11 -11.39
C THR A 196 -5.27 -18.72 -11.42
N THR A 197 -4.77 -19.02 -12.62
CA THR A 197 -3.43 -19.57 -12.83
C THR A 197 -2.34 -18.62 -12.31
N TYR A 198 -2.48 -17.33 -12.59
CA TYR A 198 -1.57 -16.29 -12.11
C TYR A 198 -1.50 -16.25 -10.57
N ARG A 199 -2.65 -16.36 -9.88
CA ARG A 199 -2.70 -16.43 -8.41
C ARG A 199 -2.13 -17.72 -7.86
N ASP A 200 -2.40 -18.85 -8.50
CA ASP A 200 -1.85 -20.17 -8.10
C ASP A 200 -0.32 -20.19 -8.18
N LEU A 201 0.27 -19.37 -9.06
CA LEU A 201 1.72 -19.13 -9.16
C LEU A 201 2.25 -18.10 -8.15
N GLY A 202 1.39 -17.61 -7.24
CA GLY A 202 1.74 -16.63 -6.20
C GLY A 202 1.66 -15.17 -6.64
N GLY A 203 1.04 -14.88 -7.77
CA GLY A 203 0.83 -13.51 -8.25
C GLY A 203 -0.28 -12.78 -7.49
N PHE A 204 -0.10 -11.47 -7.29
CA PHE A 204 -1.07 -10.62 -6.59
C PHE A 204 -2.02 -9.90 -7.57
N VAL A 205 -3.33 -10.03 -7.37
CA VAL A 205 -4.35 -9.50 -8.29
C VAL A 205 -5.17 -8.39 -7.63
N LEU A 206 -5.13 -7.21 -8.24
CA LEU A 206 -5.95 -6.06 -7.90
C LEU A 206 -7.01 -5.84 -9.00
N ILE A 207 -8.29 -5.84 -8.65
CA ILE A 207 -9.37 -5.50 -9.58
C ILE A 207 -9.64 -3.99 -9.54
N ASP A 208 -9.62 -3.33 -10.69
CA ASP A 208 -9.98 -1.91 -10.81
C ASP A 208 -11.50 -1.69 -10.91
N SER A 209 -11.97 -0.45 -10.72
CA SER A 209 -13.40 -0.12 -10.73
C SER A 209 -14.07 -0.25 -12.11
N GLY A 210 -13.27 -0.18 -13.19
CA GLY A 210 -13.75 -0.19 -14.58
C GLY A 210 -14.42 1.12 -15.04
N ASN A 211 -14.45 2.16 -14.20
CA ASN A 211 -15.06 3.44 -14.57
C ASN A 211 -14.25 4.18 -15.64
N TYR A 212 -12.94 3.95 -15.72
CA TYR A 212 -12.10 4.57 -16.75
C TYR A 212 -12.49 4.09 -18.15
N GLU A 213 -12.59 2.78 -18.37
CA GLU A 213 -13.04 2.21 -19.64
C GLU A 213 -14.47 2.63 -19.97
N ALA A 214 -15.38 2.56 -19.00
CA ALA A 214 -16.77 2.99 -19.19
C ALA A 214 -16.88 4.44 -19.64
N TYR A 215 -16.10 5.35 -19.02
CA TYR A 215 -16.05 6.76 -19.43
C TYR A 215 -15.50 6.92 -20.85
N ARG A 216 -14.41 6.23 -21.20
CA ARG A 216 -13.77 6.31 -22.52
C ARG A 216 -14.65 5.75 -23.64
N LEU A 217 -15.37 4.67 -23.37
CA LEU A 217 -16.29 4.02 -24.29
C LEU A 217 -17.70 4.63 -24.25
N ASN A 218 -17.91 5.66 -23.43
CA ASN A 218 -19.20 6.35 -23.24
C ASN A 218 -20.33 5.38 -22.84
N ASP A 219 -19.99 4.35 -22.06
CA ASP A 219 -20.93 3.34 -21.58
C ASP A 219 -21.65 3.84 -20.32
N LYS A 220 -22.89 4.31 -20.51
CA LYS A 220 -23.76 4.79 -19.44
C LYS A 220 -24.44 3.65 -18.67
N GLN A 221 -24.26 2.40 -19.09
CA GLN A 221 -24.85 1.23 -18.44
C GLN A 221 -23.93 0.67 -17.34
N TRP A 222 -22.66 1.06 -17.32
CA TRP A 222 -21.71 0.67 -16.27
C TRP A 222 -22.16 1.20 -14.91
N LYS A 223 -22.45 0.27 -13.99
CA LYS A 223 -23.05 0.56 -12.67
C LYS A 223 -22.40 -0.32 -11.59
N PRO A 224 -22.61 -0.01 -10.30
CA PRO A 224 -22.09 -0.83 -9.20
C PRO A 224 -22.48 -2.33 -9.28
N SER A 225 -23.63 -2.66 -9.87
CA SER A 225 -24.03 -4.06 -10.11
C SER A 225 -23.09 -4.82 -11.04
N ASN A 226 -22.44 -4.13 -11.97
CA ASN A 226 -21.46 -4.72 -12.87
C ASN A 226 -20.14 -5.01 -12.14
N LEU A 227 -19.65 -4.06 -11.34
CA LEU A 227 -18.49 -4.30 -10.47
C LEU A 227 -18.76 -5.47 -9.52
N LYS A 228 -19.94 -5.53 -8.88
CA LYS A 228 -20.35 -6.68 -8.07
C LYS A 228 -20.15 -8.01 -8.82
N ARG A 229 -20.56 -8.08 -10.09
CA ARG A 229 -20.39 -9.28 -10.92
C ARG A 229 -18.92 -9.62 -11.16
N ALA A 230 -18.08 -8.61 -11.42
CA ALA A 230 -16.63 -8.81 -11.54
C ALA A 230 -16.02 -9.39 -10.24
N LEU A 231 -16.37 -8.81 -9.09
CA LEU A 231 -15.86 -9.23 -7.78
C LEU A 231 -16.36 -10.62 -7.36
N THR A 232 -17.60 -10.98 -7.72
CA THR A 232 -18.18 -12.27 -7.34
C THR A 232 -17.57 -13.43 -8.13
N ASP A 233 -17.30 -13.22 -9.42
CA ASP A 233 -16.93 -14.31 -10.32
C ASP A 233 -15.41 -14.46 -10.50
N THR A 234 -14.62 -13.47 -10.07
CA THR A 234 -13.18 -13.41 -10.36
C THR A 234 -12.36 -13.55 -9.08
N PRO A 235 -11.42 -14.50 -8.99
CA PRO A 235 -10.51 -14.59 -7.86
C PRO A 235 -9.57 -13.37 -7.81
N HIS A 236 -9.47 -12.70 -6.67
CA HIS A 236 -8.62 -11.52 -6.48
C HIS A 236 -8.14 -11.38 -5.03
N ASP A 237 -7.09 -10.57 -4.85
CA ASP A 237 -6.50 -10.27 -3.55
C ASP A 237 -7.00 -8.94 -3.00
N TRP A 238 -7.15 -7.94 -3.88
CA TRP A 238 -7.75 -6.63 -3.59
C TRP A 238 -8.68 -6.17 -4.71
N ALA A 239 -9.53 -5.21 -4.40
CA ALA A 239 -10.33 -4.51 -5.40
C ALA A 239 -10.49 -3.02 -5.06
N PHE A 240 -10.55 -2.16 -6.06
CA PHE A 240 -11.01 -0.79 -5.87
C PHE A 240 -12.54 -0.71 -5.78
N CYS A 241 -13.05 0.21 -4.96
CA CYS A 241 -14.48 0.50 -4.93
C CYS A 241 -14.95 1.14 -6.24
N PHE A 242 -16.22 0.97 -6.59
CA PHE A 242 -16.84 1.73 -7.66
C PHE A 242 -16.93 3.20 -7.26
N ASP A 243 -16.06 4.01 -7.87
CA ASP A 243 -15.80 5.39 -7.52
C ASP A 243 -16.89 6.36 -8.02
N ASN A 244 -16.84 7.58 -7.48
CA ASN A 244 -17.63 8.71 -7.96
C ASN A 244 -16.70 9.74 -8.59
N MET A 245 -16.59 9.71 -9.92
CA MET A 245 -15.81 10.67 -10.72
C MET A 245 -16.31 12.13 -10.62
N THR A 246 -17.49 12.35 -10.03
CA THR A 246 -18.07 13.69 -9.79
C THR A 246 -18.30 13.93 -8.28
N PRO A 247 -17.22 14.09 -7.51
CA PRO A 247 -17.31 14.23 -6.06
C PRO A 247 -17.98 15.54 -5.65
N SER A 248 -18.62 15.53 -4.48
CA SER A 248 -19.18 16.73 -3.87
C SER A 248 -18.10 17.78 -3.57
N ASP A 249 -18.49 19.06 -3.61
CA ASP A 249 -17.59 20.14 -3.17
C ASP A 249 -17.50 20.30 -1.66
N LYS A 250 -18.42 19.68 -0.92
CA LYS A 250 -18.47 19.71 0.55
C LYS A 250 -17.60 18.59 1.12
N PHE A 251 -16.60 18.95 1.92
CA PHE A 251 -15.63 18.03 2.54
C PHE A 251 -16.29 16.77 3.15
N GLU A 252 -17.19 16.95 4.10
CA GLU A 252 -17.87 15.85 4.80
C GLU A 252 -18.68 14.93 3.87
N VAL A 253 -19.21 15.49 2.78
CA VAL A 253 -19.98 14.71 1.81
C VAL A 253 -19.04 13.91 0.92
N ALA A 254 -17.92 14.49 0.49
CA ALA A 254 -16.91 13.79 -0.31
C ALA A 254 -16.31 12.60 0.45
N VAL A 255 -15.92 12.80 1.72
CA VAL A 255 -15.40 11.73 2.59
C VAL A 255 -16.44 10.61 2.75
N ARG A 256 -17.69 10.96 3.07
CA ARG A 256 -18.79 9.99 3.23
C ARG A 256 -19.12 9.23 1.95
N GLN A 257 -19.01 9.87 0.78
CA GLN A 257 -19.25 9.22 -0.51
C GLN A 257 -18.26 8.08 -0.74
N VAL A 258 -16.97 8.31 -0.46
CA VAL A 258 -15.93 7.28 -0.62
C VAL A 258 -16.11 6.15 0.39
N ILE A 259 -16.32 6.48 1.67
CA ILE A 259 -16.59 5.47 2.72
C ILE A 259 -17.77 4.57 2.34
N LYS A 260 -18.89 5.17 1.92
CA LYS A 260 -20.07 4.41 1.49
C LYS A 260 -19.82 3.55 0.25
N ALA A 261 -18.97 3.99 -0.67
CA ALA A 261 -18.61 3.20 -1.85
C ALA A 261 -17.84 1.94 -1.44
N VAL A 262 -16.83 2.10 -0.58
CA VAL A 262 -16.06 0.98 -0.02
C VAL A 262 -16.97 0.01 0.76
N GLU A 263 -17.76 0.51 1.69
CA GLU A 263 -18.70 -0.31 2.49
C GLU A 263 -19.76 -1.02 1.64
N ARG A 264 -20.19 -0.41 0.53
CA ARG A 264 -21.14 -1.03 -0.41
C ARG A 264 -20.49 -2.23 -1.07
N ASP A 265 -19.31 -2.05 -1.64
CA ASP A 265 -18.68 -3.07 -2.50
C ASP A 265 -17.98 -4.16 -1.68
N ALA A 266 -17.53 -3.86 -0.46
CA ALA A 266 -16.98 -4.84 0.48
C ALA A 266 -18.00 -5.94 0.86
N LYS A 267 -19.30 -5.75 0.59
CA LYS A 267 -20.33 -6.78 0.78
C LYS A 267 -20.31 -7.88 -0.30
N HIS A 268 -19.46 -7.74 -1.31
CA HIS A 268 -19.44 -8.61 -2.50
C HIS A 268 -18.14 -9.39 -2.67
N THR A 269 -17.20 -9.26 -1.72
CA THR A 269 -15.94 -10.00 -1.70
C THR A 269 -15.43 -10.10 -0.26
N SER A 270 -14.63 -11.13 0.04
CA SER A 270 -13.86 -11.22 1.29
C SER A 270 -12.53 -10.46 1.21
N ALA A 271 -12.09 -10.09 0.01
CA ALA A 271 -10.90 -9.29 -0.21
C ALA A 271 -11.11 -7.84 0.26
N PRO A 272 -10.06 -7.16 0.76
CA PRO A 272 -10.12 -5.74 1.02
C PRO A 272 -10.57 -4.92 -0.20
N VAL A 273 -11.57 -4.06 0.00
CA VAL A 273 -12.00 -3.06 -0.96
C VAL A 273 -11.37 -1.71 -0.63
N LEU A 274 -10.73 -1.11 -1.63
CA LEU A 274 -9.83 0.02 -1.48
C LEU A 274 -10.48 1.30 -2.01
N PRO A 275 -10.30 2.44 -1.32
CA PRO A 275 -10.90 3.70 -1.76
C PRO A 275 -10.15 4.31 -2.95
N ILE A 276 -10.92 4.80 -3.93
CA ILE A 276 -10.45 5.76 -4.92
C ILE A 276 -10.99 7.14 -4.55
N ILE A 277 -10.09 8.13 -4.44
CA ILE A 277 -10.44 9.49 -4.08
C ILE A 277 -10.37 10.38 -5.31
N HIS A 278 -11.49 11.03 -5.59
CA HIS A 278 -11.58 12.05 -6.63
C HIS A 278 -11.71 13.46 -6.04
N VAL A 279 -11.12 14.45 -6.72
CA VAL A 279 -11.33 15.88 -6.55
C VAL A 279 -11.41 16.59 -7.90
N LYS A 280 -12.12 17.72 -7.94
CA LYS A 280 -12.06 18.61 -9.11
C LYS A 280 -10.68 19.24 -9.19
N GLN A 281 -10.05 19.24 -10.37
CA GLN A 281 -8.76 19.88 -10.63
C GLN A 281 -8.87 21.42 -10.63
N THR A 282 -9.16 21.97 -9.47
CA THR A 282 -9.24 23.40 -9.18
C THR A 282 -8.35 23.68 -7.97
N PRO A 283 -7.89 24.92 -7.76
CA PRO A 283 -7.10 25.26 -6.58
C PRO A 283 -7.73 24.76 -5.27
N LYS A 284 -9.06 24.95 -5.12
CA LYS A 284 -9.82 24.47 -3.95
C LYS A 284 -9.86 22.95 -3.82
N GLY A 285 -9.91 22.23 -4.94
CA GLY A 285 -9.93 20.77 -4.95
C GLY A 285 -8.58 20.17 -4.57
N LEU A 286 -7.49 20.76 -5.08
CA LEU A 286 -6.13 20.36 -4.71
C LEU A 286 -5.82 20.69 -3.24
N GLU A 287 -6.19 21.87 -2.77
CA GLU A 287 -5.97 22.32 -1.39
C GLU A 287 -6.62 21.38 -0.34
N ARG A 288 -7.82 20.88 -0.63
CA ARG A 288 -8.55 20.01 0.30
C ARG A 288 -8.17 18.53 0.20
N LEU A 289 -7.55 18.10 -0.90
CA LEU A 289 -7.28 16.68 -1.18
C LEU A 289 -6.49 16.00 -0.04
N PRO A 290 -5.38 16.57 0.48
CA PRO A 290 -4.65 15.98 1.60
C PRO A 290 -5.54 15.66 2.81
N ARG A 291 -6.42 16.60 3.20
CA ARG A 291 -7.31 16.43 4.36
C ARG A 291 -8.39 15.38 4.12
N ILE A 292 -8.88 15.27 2.88
CA ILE A 292 -9.85 14.22 2.50
C ILE A 292 -9.19 12.85 2.60
N VAL A 293 -7.97 12.72 2.06
CA VAL A 293 -7.18 11.49 2.11
C VAL A 293 -6.96 11.05 3.57
N ARG A 294 -6.52 11.97 4.45
CA ARG A 294 -6.34 11.65 5.87
C ARG A 294 -7.64 11.21 6.54
N ALA A 295 -8.74 11.94 6.35
CA ALA A 295 -10.03 11.60 6.98
C ALA A 295 -10.54 10.21 6.54
N ILE A 296 -10.32 9.84 5.28
CA ILE A 296 -10.66 8.51 4.77
C ILE A 296 -9.74 7.44 5.38
N SER A 297 -8.43 7.71 5.49
CA SER A 297 -7.46 6.84 6.17
C SER A 297 -7.87 6.59 7.63
N GLU A 298 -8.19 7.64 8.39
CA GLU A 298 -8.58 7.55 9.80
C GLU A 298 -9.82 6.67 10.02
N HIS A 299 -10.76 6.73 9.07
CA HIS A 299 -12.02 6.01 9.14
C HIS A 299 -11.89 4.55 8.68
N LEU A 300 -11.29 4.32 7.51
CA LEU A 300 -11.27 3.01 6.86
C LEU A 300 -10.02 2.18 7.15
N GLN A 301 -8.88 2.81 7.46
CA GLN A 301 -7.56 2.17 7.56
C GLN A 301 -7.27 1.18 6.40
N PRO A 302 -7.45 1.59 5.13
CA PRO A 302 -7.31 0.67 4.01
C PRO A 302 -5.83 0.32 3.79
N PRO A 303 -5.52 -0.86 3.22
CA PRO A 303 -4.15 -1.22 2.86
C PRO A 303 -3.45 -0.17 1.98
N ILE A 304 -4.17 0.41 1.01
CA ILE A 304 -3.72 1.53 0.17
C ILE A 304 -4.88 2.52 -0.09
N ILE A 305 -4.56 3.78 -0.35
CA ILE A 305 -5.52 4.79 -0.83
C ILE A 305 -5.15 5.20 -2.26
N ALA A 306 -6.09 5.06 -3.20
CA ALA A 306 -5.86 5.40 -4.59
C ALA A 306 -6.31 6.81 -4.95
N ILE A 307 -5.48 7.47 -5.77
CA ILE A 307 -5.74 8.81 -6.31
C ILE A 307 -5.34 8.78 -7.80
N PRO A 308 -6.22 9.19 -8.73
CA PRO A 308 -5.82 9.32 -10.13
C PRO A 308 -4.70 10.34 -10.30
N GLU A 309 -3.61 9.94 -10.98
CA GLU A 309 -2.44 10.83 -11.16
C GLU A 309 -2.83 12.18 -11.76
N ARG A 310 -3.77 12.13 -12.73
CA ARG A 310 -4.31 13.31 -13.40
C ARG A 310 -4.84 14.36 -12.43
N GLU A 311 -5.39 13.95 -11.29
CA GLU A 311 -6.04 14.85 -10.33
C GLU A 311 -5.09 15.56 -9.37
N LEU A 312 -3.82 15.20 -9.38
CA LEU A 312 -2.81 15.80 -8.50
C LEU A 312 -2.32 17.17 -9.00
N GLY A 313 -2.68 17.56 -10.22
CA GLY A 313 -2.43 18.89 -10.77
C GLY A 313 -1.80 18.88 -12.17
N ALA A 314 -1.49 20.08 -12.66
CA ALA A 314 -0.94 20.31 -13.98
C ALA A 314 0.58 20.07 -14.02
N GLY A 315 1.02 19.07 -14.79
CA GLY A 315 2.44 18.74 -14.96
C GLY A 315 3.05 18.02 -13.74
N LEU A 316 4.20 17.40 -13.94
CA LEU A 316 4.78 16.48 -12.95
C LEU A 316 5.23 17.17 -11.65
N ALA A 317 5.78 18.39 -11.73
CA ALA A 317 6.20 19.15 -10.55
C ALA A 317 5.04 19.44 -9.59
N GLN A 318 3.90 19.91 -10.11
CA GLN A 318 2.71 20.16 -9.30
C GLN A 318 2.14 18.87 -8.72
N ARG A 319 2.12 17.78 -9.50
CA ARG A 319 1.66 16.47 -9.03
C ARG A 319 2.51 15.97 -7.86
N ALA A 320 3.83 16.06 -8.00
CA ALA A 320 4.77 15.64 -6.96
C ALA A 320 4.63 16.50 -5.69
N LEU A 321 4.45 17.81 -5.83
CA LEU A 321 4.15 18.69 -4.69
C LEU A 321 2.84 18.31 -3.99
N THR A 322 1.78 18.03 -4.75
CA THR A 322 0.51 17.58 -4.18
C THR A 322 0.66 16.24 -3.45
N VAL A 323 1.41 15.28 -3.99
CA VAL A 323 1.72 14.01 -3.29
C VAL A 323 2.47 14.28 -2.00
N ARG A 324 3.47 15.18 -2.00
CA ARG A 324 4.19 15.57 -0.78
C ARG A 324 3.23 16.15 0.26
N HIS A 325 2.31 17.03 -0.13
CA HIS A 325 1.30 17.57 0.78
C HIS A 325 0.35 16.49 1.33
N ILE A 326 -0.04 15.51 0.52
CA ILE A 326 -0.83 14.36 0.98
C ILE A 326 -0.02 13.55 2.01
N ARG A 327 1.25 13.27 1.72
CA ARG A 327 2.16 12.57 2.64
C ARG A 327 2.32 13.33 3.95
N ASP A 328 2.54 14.63 3.92
CA ASP A 328 2.67 15.45 5.13
C ASP A 328 1.38 15.46 5.99
N GLU A 329 0.21 15.35 5.36
CA GLU A 329 -1.06 15.23 6.09
C GLU A 329 -1.24 13.81 6.68
N LEU A 330 -0.82 12.77 5.97
CA LEU A 330 -0.82 11.37 6.43
C LEU A 330 0.24 11.11 7.52
N ASP A 331 1.37 11.83 7.51
CA ASP A 331 2.42 11.73 8.52
C ASP A 331 1.94 12.17 9.93
N LYS A 332 0.77 12.80 10.02
CA LYS A 332 0.09 13.13 11.28
C LYS A 332 -0.61 11.93 11.91
N LEU A 333 -0.75 10.83 11.18
CA LEU A 333 -1.35 9.60 11.66
C LEU A 333 -0.35 8.78 12.47
N PRO A 334 -0.81 7.95 13.42
CA PRO A 334 0.06 7.08 14.21
C PRO A 334 0.57 5.85 13.44
N TYR A 335 0.18 5.68 12.17
CA TYR A 335 0.55 4.56 11.30
C TYR A 335 0.86 5.08 9.90
N TYR A 336 1.61 4.29 9.12
CA TYR A 336 1.91 4.63 7.74
C TYR A 336 0.76 4.21 6.83
N GLN A 337 0.14 5.16 6.15
CA GLN A 337 -0.85 4.89 5.10
C GLN A 337 -0.17 4.96 3.72
N PRO A 338 -0.11 3.85 2.96
CA PRO A 338 0.41 3.87 1.60
C PRO A 338 -0.51 4.57 0.60
N ILE A 339 0.09 5.25 -0.38
CA ILE A 339 -0.60 5.95 -1.47
C ILE A 339 -0.41 5.18 -2.78
N HIS A 340 -1.52 4.94 -3.48
CA HIS A 340 -1.55 4.39 -4.83
C HIS A 340 -1.87 5.49 -5.85
N LEU A 341 -1.09 5.59 -6.92
CA LEU A 341 -1.36 6.52 -8.01
C LEU A 341 -1.88 5.77 -9.23
N LEU A 342 -3.13 6.09 -9.62
CA LEU A 342 -3.77 5.43 -10.74
C LEU A 342 -3.25 5.98 -12.07
N GLY A 343 -2.81 5.08 -12.96
CA GLY A 343 -2.36 5.39 -14.32
C GLY A 343 -0.98 6.04 -14.41
N THR A 344 -0.08 5.68 -13.50
CA THR A 344 1.32 6.12 -13.44
C THR A 344 2.29 4.98 -13.80
N GLY A 345 2.42 4.62 -15.07
CA GLY A 345 3.40 3.60 -15.49
C GLY A 345 4.72 4.17 -16.02
N ASN A 346 4.83 5.48 -16.26
CA ASN A 346 6.06 6.07 -16.78
C ASN A 346 7.20 6.02 -15.74
N PRO A 347 8.38 5.44 -16.05
CA PRO A 347 9.49 5.29 -15.10
C PRO A 347 9.97 6.59 -14.45
N TRP A 348 10.01 7.69 -15.21
CA TRP A 348 10.39 9.01 -14.67
C TRP A 348 9.34 9.53 -13.70
N SER A 349 8.06 9.42 -14.06
CA SER A 349 6.96 9.79 -13.16
C SER A 349 7.01 8.96 -11.88
N ILE A 350 7.18 7.64 -11.98
CA ILE A 350 7.28 6.74 -10.83
C ILE A 350 8.44 7.16 -9.92
N ALA A 351 9.65 7.37 -10.47
CA ALA A 351 10.83 7.72 -9.67
C ALA A 351 10.62 9.01 -8.87
N LEU A 352 10.01 10.02 -9.48
CA LEU A 352 9.78 11.33 -8.86
C LEU A 352 8.59 11.32 -7.88
N LEU A 353 7.49 10.66 -8.22
CA LEU A 353 6.29 10.58 -7.38
C LEU A 353 6.49 9.62 -6.20
N ALA A 354 7.30 8.57 -6.37
CA ALA A 354 7.72 7.72 -5.25
C ALA A 354 8.53 8.52 -4.23
N ALA A 355 9.45 9.38 -4.70
CA ALA A 355 10.25 10.23 -3.80
C ALA A 355 9.38 11.28 -3.08
N ALA A 356 8.32 11.74 -3.75
CA ALA A 356 7.30 12.62 -3.16
C ALA A 356 6.48 11.94 -2.05
N GLY A 357 6.43 10.61 -2.00
CA GLY A 357 5.76 9.84 -0.96
C GLY A 357 4.68 8.88 -1.44
N ALA A 358 4.53 8.66 -2.76
CA ALA A 358 3.69 7.60 -3.30
C ALA A 358 4.37 6.22 -3.17
N ASP A 359 3.58 5.16 -3.10
CA ASP A 359 4.03 3.82 -2.73
C ASP A 359 3.76 2.77 -3.79
N THR A 360 2.59 2.86 -4.42
CA THR A 360 2.22 1.92 -5.48
C THR A 360 1.68 2.68 -6.69
N PHE A 361 1.86 2.07 -7.84
CA PHE A 361 1.52 2.64 -9.14
C PHE A 361 0.92 1.55 -10.01
N ASP A 362 0.13 1.92 -11.00
CA ASP A 362 -0.28 1.01 -12.06
C ASP A 362 -0.14 1.70 -13.42
N GLY A 363 -0.01 0.93 -14.49
CA GLY A 363 0.06 1.48 -15.83
C GLY A 363 0.07 0.44 -16.94
N LEU A 364 -0.29 0.89 -18.13
CA LEU A 364 -0.33 0.11 -19.38
C LEU A 364 0.99 0.24 -20.16
N GLU A 365 1.95 1.00 -19.66
CA GLU A 365 3.19 1.35 -20.35
C GLU A 365 4.01 0.12 -20.76
N TRP A 366 3.93 -0.97 -20.00
CA TRP A 366 4.58 -2.24 -20.31
C TRP A 366 4.07 -2.89 -21.60
N CYS A 367 2.83 -2.62 -22.02
CA CYS A 367 2.23 -3.20 -23.22
C CYS A 367 1.81 -2.16 -24.27
N ARG A 368 2.00 -0.86 -23.98
CA ARG A 368 1.63 0.26 -24.85
C ARG A 368 2.82 0.89 -25.60
N PHE A 369 4.00 0.86 -25.00
CA PHE A 369 5.19 1.53 -25.53
C PHE A 369 6.34 0.55 -25.74
N ALA A 370 7.44 1.01 -26.33
CA ALA A 370 8.71 0.31 -26.30
C ALA A 370 9.65 1.08 -25.35
N VAL A 371 10.26 0.40 -24.39
CA VAL A 371 11.21 1.04 -23.46
C VAL A 371 12.62 1.07 -24.05
N ASP A 372 13.27 2.23 -23.94
CA ASP A 372 14.73 2.36 -24.05
C ASP A 372 15.33 2.16 -22.64
N PRO A 373 15.96 1.00 -22.36
CA PRO A 373 16.49 0.70 -21.04
C PRO A 373 17.76 1.49 -20.70
N GLU A 374 18.43 2.12 -21.67
CA GLU A 374 19.64 2.92 -21.39
C GLU A 374 19.28 4.32 -20.89
N LEU A 375 18.17 4.87 -21.40
CA LEU A 375 17.74 6.24 -21.12
C LEU A 375 16.47 6.30 -20.25
N GLU A 376 15.94 5.14 -19.87
CA GLU A 376 14.77 5.01 -18.98
C GLU A 376 13.52 5.70 -19.57
N ARG A 377 13.38 5.63 -20.91
CA ARG A 377 12.36 6.38 -21.66
C ARG A 377 11.41 5.46 -22.41
N LEU A 378 10.17 5.90 -22.49
CA LEU A 378 9.13 5.25 -23.28
C LEU A 378 9.06 5.89 -24.66
N HIS A 379 9.04 5.03 -25.68
CA HIS A 379 8.96 5.41 -27.08
C HIS A 379 7.75 4.75 -27.73
N HIS A 380 7.40 5.23 -28.91
CA HIS A 380 6.36 4.61 -29.72
C HIS A 380 6.61 3.10 -29.86
N PHE A 381 5.55 2.29 -29.80
CA PHE A 381 5.64 0.82 -29.76
C PHE A 381 6.45 0.21 -30.93
N GLN A 382 6.41 0.87 -32.09
CA GLN A 382 7.14 0.44 -33.30
C GLN A 382 8.66 0.71 -33.22
N HIS A 383 9.15 1.41 -32.20
CA HIS A 383 10.57 1.73 -32.05
C HIS A 383 11.38 0.61 -31.38
N PHE A 384 10.75 -0.51 -31.01
CA PHE A 384 11.41 -1.65 -30.34
C PHE A 384 12.68 -2.13 -31.04
N ASP A 385 12.72 -2.09 -32.38
CA ASP A 385 13.89 -2.51 -33.15
C ASP A 385 15.16 -1.73 -32.80
N PHE A 386 15.04 -0.49 -32.31
CA PHE A 386 16.17 0.32 -31.84
C PHE A 386 16.67 -0.08 -30.44
N PHE A 387 15.87 -0.80 -29.66
CA PHE A 387 16.11 -1.04 -28.23
C PHE A 387 16.32 -2.52 -27.88
N LYS A 388 15.89 -3.45 -28.75
CA LYS A 388 15.94 -4.91 -28.51
C LYS A 388 17.34 -5.48 -28.23
N THR A 389 18.42 -4.75 -28.53
CA THR A 389 19.81 -5.14 -28.28
C THR A 389 20.53 -4.24 -27.27
N LYS A 390 19.86 -3.23 -26.71
CA LYS A 390 20.47 -2.23 -25.81
C LYS A 390 20.60 -2.69 -24.36
N ARG A 391 20.08 -3.87 -24.03
CA ARG A 391 20.24 -4.50 -22.72
C ARG A 391 21.01 -5.80 -22.91
N ILE A 392 21.76 -6.20 -21.88
CA ILE A 392 22.31 -7.54 -21.80
C ILE A 392 21.13 -8.51 -21.84
N ARG A 393 21.06 -9.29 -22.92
CA ARG A 393 19.93 -10.17 -23.19
C ARG A 393 19.98 -11.37 -22.25
N SER A 394 18.85 -11.62 -21.58
CA SER A 394 18.69 -12.79 -20.74
C SER A 394 18.41 -14.04 -21.58
N GLU A 395 18.63 -15.22 -20.99
CA GLU A 395 18.24 -16.49 -21.60
C GLU A 395 16.72 -16.57 -21.86
N PHE A 396 15.91 -15.86 -21.07
CA PHE A 396 14.48 -15.76 -21.30
C PHE A 396 14.21 -14.98 -22.60
N MET A 397 14.80 -13.80 -22.75
CA MET A 397 14.62 -13.00 -23.96
C MET A 397 15.24 -13.64 -25.21
N ASP A 398 16.33 -14.39 -25.08
CA ASP A 398 16.86 -15.20 -26.19
C ASP A 398 15.82 -16.19 -26.71
N ARG A 399 15.14 -16.91 -25.81
CA ARG A 399 14.06 -17.84 -26.16
C ARG A 399 12.86 -17.12 -26.74
N VAL A 400 12.46 -15.98 -26.17
CA VAL A 400 11.35 -15.16 -26.69
C VAL A 400 11.63 -14.68 -28.11
N MET A 401 12.83 -14.18 -28.38
CA MET A 401 13.19 -13.65 -29.69
C MET A 401 13.30 -14.73 -30.76
N ALA A 402 13.78 -15.93 -30.38
CA ALA A 402 13.90 -17.09 -31.26
C ALA A 402 12.57 -17.82 -31.52
N ASN A 403 11.55 -17.61 -30.68
CA ASN A 403 10.25 -18.27 -30.83
C ASN A 403 9.40 -17.55 -31.90
N ASN A 404 9.08 -18.27 -32.98
CA ASN A 404 8.25 -17.76 -34.08
C ASN A 404 6.76 -17.71 -33.75
N ASN A 405 6.31 -18.38 -32.68
CA ASN A 405 4.92 -18.33 -32.22
C ASN A 405 4.63 -17.07 -31.40
N ILE A 406 5.67 -16.35 -30.94
CA ILE A 406 5.51 -15.08 -30.24
C ILE A 406 5.55 -13.95 -31.27
N GLY A 407 4.41 -13.28 -31.44
CA GLY A 407 4.28 -12.13 -32.33
C GLY A 407 5.11 -10.92 -31.87
N TYR A 408 5.18 -9.89 -32.71
CA TYR A 408 5.91 -8.66 -32.42
C TYR A 408 5.48 -8.06 -31.07
N ALA A 409 4.18 -7.94 -30.82
CA ALA A 409 3.67 -7.35 -29.58
C ALA A 409 4.17 -8.09 -28.34
N GLY A 410 4.10 -9.42 -28.33
CA GLY A 410 4.62 -10.26 -27.25
C GLY A 410 6.12 -10.03 -27.01
N LYS A 411 6.92 -9.90 -28.08
CA LYS A 411 8.36 -9.60 -27.96
C LYS A 411 8.62 -8.25 -27.29
N VAL A 412 7.86 -7.21 -27.66
CA VAL A 412 7.96 -5.88 -27.01
C VAL A 412 7.54 -5.96 -25.54
N ALA A 413 6.42 -6.63 -25.24
CA ALA A 413 5.91 -6.74 -23.89
C ALA A 413 6.90 -7.47 -22.97
N PHE A 414 7.46 -8.61 -23.38
CA PHE A 414 8.44 -9.32 -22.58
C PHE A 414 9.72 -8.52 -22.36
N HIS A 415 10.19 -7.76 -23.36
CA HIS A 415 11.29 -6.81 -23.20
C HIS A 415 10.99 -5.74 -22.14
N ASN A 416 9.79 -5.15 -22.17
CA ASN A 416 9.37 -4.16 -21.20
C ASN A 416 9.17 -4.76 -19.80
N LEU A 417 8.58 -5.95 -19.69
CA LEU A 417 8.36 -6.64 -18.40
C LEU A 417 9.70 -6.97 -17.71
N GLU A 418 10.68 -7.39 -18.48
CA GLU A 418 12.05 -7.57 -17.99
C GLU A 418 12.67 -6.28 -17.45
N TYR A 419 12.45 -5.17 -18.15
CA TYR A 419 12.87 -3.86 -17.70
C TYR A 419 12.16 -3.45 -16.40
N TYR A 420 10.82 -3.53 -16.33
CA TYR A 420 10.06 -3.14 -15.12
C TYR A 420 10.40 -4.02 -13.90
N ALA A 421 10.72 -5.30 -14.12
CA ALA A 421 11.17 -6.18 -13.05
C ALA A 421 12.52 -5.72 -12.45
N GLU A 422 13.48 -5.33 -13.29
CA GLU A 422 14.75 -4.78 -12.85
C GLU A 422 14.58 -3.40 -12.22
N PHE A 423 13.86 -2.49 -12.88
CA PHE A 423 13.55 -1.16 -12.39
C PHE A 423 12.94 -1.22 -10.98
N GLY A 424 11.93 -2.08 -10.78
CA GLY A 424 11.29 -2.27 -9.48
C GLY A 424 12.25 -2.83 -8.42
N ARG A 425 13.14 -3.76 -8.79
CA ARG A 425 14.15 -4.31 -7.88
C ARG A 425 15.15 -3.23 -7.44
N ILE A 426 15.67 -2.44 -8.38
CA ILE A 426 16.62 -1.36 -8.10
C ILE A 426 15.95 -0.27 -7.25
N MET A 427 14.73 0.12 -7.61
CA MET A 427 13.94 1.10 -6.85
C MET A 427 13.84 0.68 -5.38
N ARG A 428 13.40 -0.55 -5.11
CA ARG A 428 13.25 -1.05 -3.73
C ARG A 428 14.57 -1.12 -2.97
N ASP A 429 15.66 -1.59 -3.60
CA ASP A 429 16.98 -1.63 -2.98
C ASP A 429 17.46 -0.22 -2.57
N MET A 430 17.28 0.77 -3.45
CA MET A 430 17.67 2.15 -3.17
C MET A 430 16.81 2.78 -2.06
N TYR A 431 15.50 2.52 -2.06
CA TYR A 431 14.58 3.02 -1.01
C TYR A 431 14.87 2.39 0.35
N SER A 432 15.20 1.10 0.42
CA SER A 432 15.60 0.46 1.68
C SER A 432 16.86 1.04 2.31
N LYS A 433 17.64 1.81 1.53
CA LYS A 433 18.90 2.45 1.93
C LYS A 433 18.77 3.98 2.06
N GLY A 434 17.58 4.55 1.91
CA GLY A 434 17.37 6.00 1.91
C GLY A 434 18.10 6.73 0.77
N ARG A 435 18.13 6.11 -0.43
CA ARG A 435 18.81 6.65 -1.63
C ARG A 435 17.82 7.03 -2.73
N GLU A 436 16.73 7.68 -2.35
CA GLU A 436 15.66 8.12 -3.26
C GLU A 436 16.15 9.16 -4.27
N GLU A 437 16.93 10.16 -3.85
CA GLU A 437 17.49 11.18 -4.76
C GLU A 437 18.49 10.56 -5.76
N PRO A 438 19.48 9.75 -5.35
CA PRO A 438 20.34 9.03 -6.30
C PRO A 438 19.56 8.14 -7.28
N PHE A 439 18.49 7.47 -6.84
CA PHE A 439 17.63 6.70 -7.73
C PHE A 439 16.95 7.59 -8.77
N ALA A 440 16.33 8.69 -8.34
CA ALA A 440 15.70 9.65 -9.25
C ALA A 440 16.70 10.25 -10.26
N MET A 441 17.92 10.58 -9.82
CA MET A 441 18.99 11.04 -10.71
C MET A 441 19.37 9.99 -11.75
N GLY A 442 19.50 8.72 -11.33
CA GLY A 442 19.82 7.61 -12.23
C GLY A 442 18.74 7.40 -13.30
N VAL A 443 17.48 7.43 -12.89
CA VAL A 443 16.33 7.22 -13.80
C VAL A 443 16.14 8.40 -14.76
N THR A 444 16.23 9.63 -14.25
CA THR A 444 15.95 10.83 -15.07
C THR A 444 17.15 11.35 -15.84
N GLY A 445 18.37 10.96 -15.45
CA GLY A 445 19.62 11.57 -15.92
C GLY A 445 19.84 13.01 -15.44
N MET A 446 18.93 13.55 -14.61
CA MET A 446 19.05 14.91 -14.08
C MET A 446 20.06 14.98 -12.95
N LYS A 447 20.72 16.13 -12.82
CA LYS A 447 21.61 16.39 -11.68
C LYS A 447 20.79 16.77 -10.44
N SER A 448 21.35 16.51 -9.25
CA SER A 448 20.73 16.87 -7.96
C SER A 448 20.23 18.32 -7.92
N ALA A 449 21.04 19.29 -8.35
CA ALA A 449 20.66 20.71 -8.37
C ALA A 449 19.45 21.00 -9.29
N GLU A 450 19.33 20.28 -10.40
CA GLU A 450 18.20 20.40 -11.33
C GLU A 450 16.93 19.79 -10.73
N LEU A 451 17.04 18.58 -10.14
CA LEU A 451 15.93 17.94 -9.43
C LEU A 451 15.39 18.81 -8.30
N ARG A 452 16.27 19.34 -7.44
CA ARG A 452 15.87 20.21 -6.32
C ARG A 452 15.23 21.52 -6.79
N SER A 453 15.64 22.04 -7.94
CA SER A 453 15.04 23.22 -8.56
C SER A 453 13.64 22.95 -9.11
N LEU A 454 13.46 21.83 -9.82
CA LEU A 454 12.18 21.45 -10.42
C LEU A 454 11.17 20.90 -9.40
N PHE A 455 11.66 20.26 -8.33
CA PHE A 455 10.88 19.55 -7.32
C PHE A 455 11.25 20.01 -5.90
N PRO A 456 11.00 21.29 -5.56
CA PRO A 456 11.36 21.83 -4.24
C PRO A 456 10.63 21.09 -3.12
N GLY A 457 11.35 20.76 -2.05
CA GLY A 457 10.80 20.06 -0.88
C GLY A 457 10.61 18.54 -1.07
N ILE A 458 11.04 17.99 -2.20
CA ILE A 458 11.01 16.53 -2.45
C ILE A 458 12.34 15.89 -2.12
N PHE A 459 13.43 16.46 -2.63
CA PHE A 459 14.81 16.00 -2.41
C PHE A 459 15.52 16.97 -1.45
N LEU A 460 16.28 16.44 -0.48
CA LEU A 460 16.93 17.22 0.59
C LEU A 460 18.41 17.44 0.35
#